data_AF-A0A3A9EJD9-F1
#
_entry.id   AF-A0A3A9EJD9-F1
#
_cell.length_a   1.000
_cell.length_b   1.000
_cell.length_c   1.000
_cell.angle_alpha   90.00
_cell.angle_beta   90.00
_cell.angle_gamma   90.00
#
_symmetry.space_group_name_H-M   'P 1'
#
loop_
_entity.id
_entity.type
_entity.pdbx_description
1 polymer ?
#
loop_
_entity_poly.entity_id
_entity_poly.type
_entity_poly.pdbx_seq_one_letter_code
_entity_poly.pdbx_strand_id
1 'polypeptide(L)'
;MEYSSLEQRIAGGYLAMLPEFVPLEQGKASTGEQREFYGLMKTLYQLLLDDPGLLIPTLHEDDAYPTRYKKAYGKPQLDTAVLKAERAVKTLLNTMFLMGRGQEVKRNKRIRNIFSRLGVEEGGRLPAGWTWMASRPGADSVAFAYCLFDRNHVYARDIYAPLLGEEPFRRLEQWMLSQGYRAYDIYKTEWADYRLSLSYANPAWGQEPPSAGNEYKIRHTGISVEYDAYTASPVSLGLCIPYGMKPFLERFAQMSPKVQELVLERTKRCDGCRYCVQTDKTGIRPLACVPVEHQGAAHKLCPYFPGYAYRWTSLSNGLVGQMTAFLDFMDGFAQEIGSEKTN
;
A
#
# COMPACT_ATOMS: atom_id res chain seq x y z
N MET A 1 5.31 18.21 2.82
CA MET A 1 6.14 18.20 4.04
C MET A 1 7.57 18.18 3.57
N GLU A 2 8.38 19.14 4.00
CA GLU A 2 9.82 19.15 3.73
C GLU A 2 10.51 18.43 4.90
N TYR A 3 11.42 17.50 4.58
CA TYR A 3 12.22 16.81 5.59
C TYR A 3 13.65 17.34 5.53
N SER A 4 14.29 17.43 6.69
CA SER A 4 15.69 17.86 6.83
C SER A 4 16.70 16.74 6.57
N SER A 5 16.26 15.49 6.62
CA SER A 5 17.09 14.31 6.36
C SER A 5 16.27 13.12 5.88
N LEU A 6 16.95 12.18 5.22
CA LEU A 6 16.37 10.90 4.80
C LEU A 6 15.79 10.12 5.99
N GLU A 7 16.52 10.05 7.10
CA GLU A 7 16.06 9.36 8.31
C GLU A 7 14.78 9.98 8.87
N GLN A 8 14.68 11.31 8.84
CA GLN A 8 13.45 12.02 9.22
C GLN A 8 12.28 11.67 8.31
N ARG A 9 12.48 11.63 6.99
CA ARG A 9 11.47 11.18 6.02
C ARG A 9 10.98 9.77 6.33
N ILE A 10 11.90 8.86 6.66
CA ILE A 10 11.59 7.47 6.96
C ILE A 10 10.79 7.35 8.26
N ALA A 11 11.21 8.03 9.32
CA ALA A 11 10.46 8.09 10.58
C ALA A 11 9.06 8.72 10.38
N GLY A 12 8.98 9.80 9.60
CA GLY A 12 7.74 10.46 9.22
C GLY A 12 6.78 9.53 8.49
N GLY A 13 7.29 8.59 7.69
CA GLY A 13 6.47 7.55 7.06
C GLY A 13 5.74 6.65 8.06
N TYR A 14 6.37 6.27 9.18
CA TYR A 14 5.70 5.47 10.22
C TYR A 14 4.62 6.28 10.95
N LEU A 15 4.87 7.56 11.21
CA LEU A 15 3.87 8.45 11.81
C LEU A 15 2.69 8.70 10.86
N ALA A 16 2.97 8.95 9.59
CA ALA A 16 1.93 9.16 8.56
C ALA A 16 1.04 7.93 8.35
N MET A 17 1.58 6.73 8.61
CA MET A 17 0.88 5.45 8.51
C MET A 17 0.34 4.94 9.86
N LEU A 18 0.48 5.69 10.96
CA LEU A 18 -0.18 5.36 12.22
C LEU A 18 -1.67 5.76 12.13
N PRO A 19 -2.61 4.81 12.14
CA PRO A 19 -4.03 5.14 12.00
C PRO A 19 -4.61 5.77 13.26
N GLU A 20 -5.82 6.31 13.15
CA GLU A 20 -6.62 6.75 14.30
C GLU A 20 -6.89 5.62 15.30
N PHE A 21 -7.10 6.01 16.56
CA PHE A 21 -7.32 5.06 17.64
C PHE A 21 -8.70 4.42 17.56
N VAL A 22 -8.73 3.13 17.20
CA VAL A 22 -9.94 2.28 17.26
C VAL A 22 -9.69 1.14 18.24
N PRO A 23 -10.30 1.15 19.44
CA PRO A 23 -10.09 0.13 20.45
C PRO A 23 -10.86 -1.16 20.15
N LEU A 24 -10.42 -2.26 20.76
CA LEU A 24 -11.24 -3.46 20.89
C LEU A 24 -11.96 -3.43 22.25
N GLU A 25 -13.25 -3.11 22.24
CA GLU A 25 -14.05 -2.91 23.47
C GLU A 25 -14.12 -4.14 24.38
N GLN A 26 -14.10 -5.34 23.80
CA GLN A 26 -14.16 -6.61 24.53
C GLN A 26 -12.77 -7.27 24.66
N GLY A 27 -11.70 -6.48 24.65
CA GLY A 27 -10.32 -6.93 24.81
C GLY A 27 -9.95 -7.27 26.27
N LYS A 28 -8.87 -8.04 26.46
CA LYS A 28 -8.31 -8.30 27.80
C LYS A 28 -7.67 -7.06 28.43
N ALA A 29 -7.13 -6.17 27.61
CA ALA A 29 -6.74 -4.83 28.05
C ALA A 29 -7.94 -3.90 27.87
N SER A 30 -8.23 -3.10 28.88
CA SER A 30 -9.25 -2.06 28.85
C SER A 30 -8.96 -1.03 27.75
N THR A 31 -10.00 -0.33 27.29
CA THR A 31 -9.87 0.77 26.32
C THR A 31 -8.89 1.86 26.81
N GLY A 32 -8.79 2.08 28.13
CA GLY A 32 -7.79 2.98 28.72
C GLY A 32 -6.34 2.51 28.52
N GLU A 33 -6.07 1.25 28.81
CA GLU A 33 -4.73 0.65 28.62
C GLU A 33 -4.33 0.57 27.14
N GLN A 34 -5.31 0.34 26.25
CA GLN A 34 -5.10 0.40 24.80
C GLN A 34 -4.71 1.82 24.36
N ARG A 35 -5.41 2.84 24.88
CA ARG A 35 -5.13 4.25 24.58
C ARG A 35 -3.77 4.71 25.10
N GLU A 36 -3.37 4.24 26.28
CA GLU A 36 -2.03 4.49 26.82
C GLU A 36 -0.95 3.95 25.88
N PHE A 37 -1.10 2.69 25.42
CA PHE A 37 -0.15 2.10 24.47
C PHE A 37 -0.15 2.83 23.12
N TYR A 38 -1.32 3.19 22.59
CA TYR A 38 -1.42 4.00 21.37
C TYR A 38 -0.69 5.34 21.51
N GLY A 39 -0.88 6.03 22.65
CA GLY A 39 -0.19 7.27 22.98
C GLY A 39 1.34 7.08 22.98
N LEU A 40 1.83 6.02 23.61
CA LEU A 40 3.26 5.67 23.63
C LEU A 40 3.80 5.46 22.21
N MET A 41 3.09 4.73 21.36
CA MET A 41 3.51 4.48 19.97
C MET A 41 3.52 5.76 19.13
N LYS A 42 2.51 6.63 19.31
CA LYS A 42 2.47 7.95 18.67
C LYS A 42 3.64 8.83 19.11
N THR A 43 3.91 8.88 20.41
CA THR A 43 5.06 9.62 20.97
C THR A 43 6.39 9.05 20.48
N LEU A 44 6.51 7.73 20.32
CA LEU A 44 7.68 7.11 19.71
C LEU A 44 7.90 7.62 18.29
N TYR A 45 6.89 7.53 17.42
CA TYR A 45 7.08 7.98 16.03
C TYR A 45 7.34 9.47 15.92
N GLN A 46 6.71 10.29 16.76
CA GLN A 46 7.00 11.72 16.84
C GLN A 46 8.44 11.97 17.31
N LEU A 47 8.91 11.28 18.35
CA LEU A 47 10.28 11.38 18.85
C LEU A 47 11.32 11.02 17.78
N LEU A 48 11.05 9.98 16.98
CA LEU A 48 11.93 9.57 15.89
C LEU A 48 11.93 10.55 14.71
N LEU A 49 10.81 11.24 14.47
CA LEU A 49 10.70 12.31 13.49
C LEU A 49 11.44 13.57 13.95
N ASP A 50 11.32 13.93 15.23
CA ASP A 50 11.93 15.14 15.78
C ASP A 50 13.44 14.99 16.01
N ASP A 51 13.90 13.80 16.39
CA ASP A 51 15.32 13.48 16.64
C ASP A 51 15.71 12.14 15.97
N PRO A 52 15.84 12.10 14.63
CA PRO A 52 16.23 10.90 13.90
C PRO A 52 17.63 10.38 14.28
N GLY A 53 18.46 11.24 14.88
CA GLY A 53 19.78 10.93 15.43
C GLY A 53 19.75 9.82 16.50
N LEU A 54 18.59 9.62 17.14
CA LEU A 54 18.38 8.56 18.12
C LEU A 54 18.51 7.15 17.53
N LEU A 55 18.07 6.96 16.28
CA LEU A 55 18.17 5.68 15.58
C LEU A 55 19.53 5.51 14.92
N ILE A 56 19.96 6.54 14.19
CA ILE A 56 21.17 6.52 13.38
C ILE A 56 21.96 7.81 13.64
N PRO A 57 23.24 7.73 14.05
CA PRO A 57 24.03 8.91 14.41
C PRO A 57 24.47 9.76 13.21
N THR A 58 24.47 9.17 12.01
CA THR A 58 24.86 9.85 10.78
C THR A 58 23.63 10.04 9.92
N LEU A 59 23.17 11.28 9.83
CA LEU A 59 22.03 11.66 9.01
C LEU A 59 22.48 11.99 7.59
N HIS A 60 21.62 11.72 6.62
CA HIS A 60 21.88 12.01 5.21
C HIS A 60 20.97 13.15 4.74
N GLU A 61 21.42 13.87 3.71
CA GLU A 61 20.57 14.83 3.00
C GLU A 61 19.24 14.18 2.62
N ASP A 62 18.14 14.92 2.75
CA ASP A 62 16.85 14.43 2.33
C ASP A 62 16.82 14.19 0.82
N ASP A 63 16.39 12.99 0.44
CA ASP A 63 16.34 12.55 -0.94
C ASP A 63 15.35 11.40 -1.10
N ALA A 64 14.82 11.25 -2.31
CA ALA A 64 13.83 10.25 -2.61
C ALA A 64 13.91 9.82 -4.07
N TYR A 65 13.59 8.56 -4.34
CA TYR A 65 13.46 8.06 -5.69
C TYR A 65 12.42 8.90 -6.45
N PRO A 66 12.75 9.40 -7.65
CA PRO A 66 11.81 10.20 -8.45
C PRO A 66 10.54 9.44 -8.79
N THR A 67 10.63 8.10 -8.87
CA THR A 67 9.50 7.23 -9.17
C THR A 67 9.52 5.99 -8.28
N ARG A 68 8.35 5.40 -8.06
CA ARG A 68 8.19 4.14 -7.31
C ARG A 68 8.91 2.93 -7.89
N TYR A 69 9.33 2.98 -9.14
CA TYR A 69 10.10 1.90 -9.76
C TYR A 69 11.57 1.91 -9.35
N LYS A 70 12.00 2.90 -8.56
CA LYS A 70 13.33 3.00 -7.94
C LYS A 70 14.47 2.67 -8.90
N LYS A 71 14.34 3.13 -10.15
CA LYS A 71 15.40 3.00 -11.15
C LYS A 71 16.61 3.81 -10.69
N ALA A 72 17.81 3.32 -11.01
CA ALA A 72 19.04 4.06 -10.75
C ALA A 72 18.94 5.47 -11.36
N TYR A 73 19.17 6.50 -10.54
CA TYR A 73 19.05 7.90 -10.96
C TYR A 73 20.27 8.75 -10.55
N GLY A 74 21.44 8.12 -10.42
CA GLY A 74 22.71 8.82 -10.13
C GLY A 74 23.06 8.94 -8.66
N LYS A 75 22.31 8.28 -7.76
CA LYS A 75 22.56 8.29 -6.31
C LYS A 75 22.58 6.87 -5.71
N PRO A 76 23.62 6.07 -6.00
CA PRO A 76 23.68 4.66 -5.59
C PRO A 76 23.77 4.46 -4.06
N GLN A 77 24.20 5.47 -3.30
CA GLN A 77 24.27 5.38 -1.84
C GLN A 77 22.89 5.48 -1.17
N LEU A 78 21.86 5.99 -1.88
CA LEU A 78 20.52 6.17 -1.32
C LEU A 78 19.90 4.85 -0.88
N ASP A 79 19.95 3.81 -1.71
CA ASP A 79 19.41 2.48 -1.38
C ASP A 79 20.00 1.96 -0.06
N THR A 80 21.31 2.14 0.12
CA THR A 80 22.02 1.68 1.32
C THR A 80 21.58 2.46 2.56
N ALA A 81 21.44 3.79 2.44
CA ALA A 81 20.99 4.64 3.54
C ALA A 81 19.53 4.34 3.93
N VAL A 82 18.63 4.20 2.94
CA VAL A 82 17.23 3.81 3.14
C VAL A 82 17.13 2.49 3.88
N LEU A 83 17.80 1.44 3.40
CA LEU A 83 17.75 0.11 4.02
C LEU A 83 18.29 0.12 5.45
N LYS A 84 19.32 0.93 5.73
CA LYS A 84 19.90 1.06 7.07
C LYS A 84 18.93 1.75 8.03
N ALA A 85 18.30 2.84 7.61
CA ALA A 85 17.30 3.57 8.37
C ALA A 85 16.04 2.74 8.64
N GLU A 86 15.51 2.10 7.60
CA GLU A 86 14.39 1.18 7.72
C GLU A 86 14.69 0.05 8.71
N ARG A 87 15.86 -0.60 8.59
CA ARG A 87 16.27 -1.67 9.50
C ARG A 87 16.40 -1.19 10.95
N ALA A 88 16.83 0.05 11.19
CA ALA A 88 16.92 0.60 12.53
C ALA A 88 15.54 0.72 13.20
N VAL A 89 14.54 1.26 12.49
CA VAL A 89 13.16 1.35 12.99
C VAL A 89 12.58 -0.05 13.21
N LYS A 90 12.72 -0.95 12.23
CA LYS A 90 12.23 -2.35 12.33
C LYS A 90 12.84 -3.07 13.52
N THR A 91 14.13 -2.89 13.77
CA THR A 91 14.81 -3.50 14.93
C THR A 91 14.24 -2.98 16.24
N LEU A 92 13.98 -1.68 16.37
CA LEU A 92 13.36 -1.09 17.55
C LEU A 92 11.95 -1.66 17.77
N LEU A 93 11.09 -1.63 16.75
CA LEU A 93 9.72 -2.13 16.83
C LEU A 93 9.66 -3.62 17.16
N ASN A 94 10.52 -4.42 16.53
CA ASN A 94 10.63 -5.84 16.85
C ASN A 94 11.12 -6.06 18.29
N THR A 95 12.10 -5.28 18.75
CA THR A 95 12.55 -5.34 20.15
C THR A 95 11.39 -5.07 21.11
N MET A 96 10.56 -4.05 20.82
CA MET A 96 9.38 -3.75 21.63
C MET A 96 8.36 -4.88 21.62
N PHE A 97 8.07 -5.44 20.45
CA PHE A 97 7.16 -6.57 20.31
C PHE A 97 7.62 -7.79 21.14
N LEU A 98 8.90 -8.16 21.05
CA LEU A 98 9.46 -9.29 21.80
C LEU A 98 9.49 -9.04 23.32
N MET A 99 9.76 -7.80 23.76
CA MET A 99 9.64 -7.42 25.18
C MET A 99 8.22 -7.60 25.70
N GLY A 100 7.21 -7.19 24.92
CA GLY A 100 5.80 -7.36 25.28
C GLY A 100 5.39 -8.82 25.42
N ARG A 101 6.11 -9.75 24.78
CA ARG A 101 5.95 -11.20 24.91
C ARG A 101 6.72 -11.81 26.08
N GLY A 102 7.42 -11.00 26.87
CA GLY A 102 8.27 -11.46 27.97
C GLY A 102 9.56 -12.14 27.51
N GLN A 103 9.99 -11.95 26.26
CA GLN A 103 11.24 -12.51 25.78
C GLN A 103 12.43 -11.66 26.24
N GLU A 104 13.53 -12.32 26.59
CA GLU A 104 14.77 -11.64 26.88
C GLU A 104 15.37 -11.07 25.58
N VAL A 105 15.51 -9.75 25.52
CA VAL A 105 16.09 -9.06 24.37
C VAL A 105 17.26 -8.18 24.76
N LYS A 106 18.32 -8.22 23.95
CA LYS A 106 19.47 -7.36 24.14
C LYS A 106 19.13 -5.92 23.73
N ARG A 107 19.19 -5.00 24.70
CA ARG A 107 18.97 -3.57 24.47
C ARG A 107 20.32 -2.85 24.39
N ASN A 108 20.65 -2.32 23.21
CA ASN A 108 21.83 -1.47 23.07
C ASN A 108 21.61 -0.09 23.73
N LYS A 109 22.68 0.72 23.84
CA LYS A 109 22.61 2.06 24.46
C LYS A 109 21.56 2.97 23.80
N ARG A 110 21.36 2.87 22.48
CA ARG A 110 20.37 3.69 21.75
C ARG A 110 18.94 3.31 22.10
N ILE A 111 18.62 2.01 22.07
CA ILE A 111 17.29 1.51 22.45
C ILE A 111 16.96 1.91 23.89
N ARG A 112 17.91 1.78 24.83
CA ARG A 112 17.72 2.22 26.22
C ARG A 112 17.46 3.73 26.32
N ASN A 113 18.20 4.54 25.58
CA ASN A 113 17.98 5.98 25.53
C ASN A 113 16.58 6.35 24.98
N ILE A 114 16.14 5.69 23.91
CA ILE A 114 14.80 5.89 23.34
C ILE A 114 13.72 5.52 24.37
N PHE A 115 13.83 4.37 25.03
CA PHE A 115 12.90 3.94 26.06
C PHE A 115 12.85 4.88 27.26
N SER A 116 14.02 5.37 27.73
CA SER A 116 14.06 6.37 28.79
C SER A 116 13.34 7.66 28.40
N ARG A 117 13.47 8.13 27.15
CA ARG A 117 12.73 9.30 26.65
C ARG A 117 11.23 9.06 26.49
N LEU A 118 10.81 7.79 26.34
CA LEU A 118 9.41 7.38 26.36
C LEU A 118 8.86 7.15 27.77
N GLY A 119 9.66 7.37 28.82
CA GLY A 119 9.26 7.10 30.20
C GLY A 119 9.20 5.61 30.55
N VAL A 120 9.80 4.74 29.74
CA VAL A 120 9.86 3.29 29.99
C VAL A 120 11.09 2.98 30.83
N GLU A 121 10.87 2.73 32.13
CA GLU A 121 11.93 2.46 33.10
C GLU A 121 12.63 1.11 32.87
N GLU A 122 13.93 1.06 33.16
CA GLU A 122 14.71 -0.17 33.06
C GLU A 122 14.32 -1.15 34.18
N GLY A 123 13.72 -2.30 33.81
CA GLY A 123 13.24 -3.28 34.79
C GLY A 123 11.84 -3.00 35.34
N GLY A 124 11.22 -1.89 34.92
CA GLY A 124 9.83 -1.57 35.22
C GLY A 124 8.84 -2.49 34.51
N ARG A 125 7.60 -2.51 34.99
CA ARG A 125 6.51 -3.24 34.34
C ARG A 125 6.11 -2.50 33.06
N LEU A 126 6.00 -3.24 31.95
CA LEU A 126 5.50 -2.68 30.69
C LEU A 126 4.02 -2.28 30.81
N PRO A 127 3.56 -1.25 30.09
CA PRO A 127 2.14 -0.91 30.01
C PRO A 127 1.30 -2.13 29.62
N ALA A 128 0.16 -2.32 30.28
CA ALA A 128 -0.67 -3.50 30.06
C ALA A 128 -1.14 -3.62 28.60
N GLY A 129 -1.46 -2.49 27.95
CA GLY A 129 -1.81 -2.45 26.54
C GLY A 129 -0.68 -2.93 25.62
N TRP A 130 0.58 -2.59 25.94
CA TRP A 130 1.76 -3.09 25.20
C TRP A 130 1.87 -4.60 25.32
N THR A 131 1.91 -5.13 26.55
CA THR A 131 2.02 -6.58 26.80
C THR A 131 0.87 -7.32 26.12
N TRP A 132 -0.36 -6.83 26.23
CA TRP A 132 -1.51 -7.43 25.59
C TRP A 132 -1.41 -7.43 24.07
N MET A 133 -1.07 -6.31 23.42
CA MET A 133 -0.96 -6.25 21.96
C MET A 133 0.09 -7.22 21.42
N ALA A 134 1.21 -7.36 22.14
CA ALA A 134 2.30 -8.24 21.75
C ALA A 134 2.00 -9.74 21.96
N SER A 135 1.10 -10.09 22.88
CA SER A 135 0.87 -11.47 23.32
C SER A 135 -0.52 -12.03 23.02
N ARG A 136 -1.45 -11.21 22.52
CA ARG A 136 -2.82 -11.66 22.19
C ARG A 136 -2.83 -12.77 21.13
N PRO A 137 -3.89 -13.60 21.05
CA PRO A 137 -4.03 -14.60 20.01
C PRO A 137 -3.85 -14.00 18.60
N GLY A 138 -3.02 -14.67 17.81
CA GLY A 138 -2.63 -14.25 16.45
C GLY A 138 -1.79 -12.99 16.38
N ALA A 139 -1.19 -12.50 17.48
CA ALA A 139 -0.40 -11.26 17.48
C ALA A 139 0.72 -11.31 16.44
N ASP A 140 0.89 -10.20 15.74
CA ASP A 140 1.94 -9.98 14.76
C ASP A 140 2.56 -8.59 14.96
N SER A 141 3.78 -8.43 14.47
CA SER A 141 4.57 -7.22 14.72
C SER A 141 4.06 -6.00 13.95
N VAL A 142 3.35 -6.17 12.83
CA VAL A 142 2.82 -5.05 12.04
C VAL A 142 1.59 -4.46 12.74
N ALA A 143 0.65 -5.31 13.15
CA ALA A 143 -0.48 -4.89 13.96
C ALA A 143 -0.03 -4.24 15.28
N PHE A 144 1.03 -4.76 15.90
CA PHE A 144 1.65 -4.15 17.07
C PHE A 144 2.18 -2.74 16.79
N ALA A 145 2.96 -2.57 15.72
CA ALA A 145 3.58 -1.30 15.37
C ALA A 145 2.56 -0.21 15.00
N TYR A 146 1.46 -0.58 14.35
CA TYR A 146 0.42 0.36 13.94
C TYR A 146 -0.80 0.37 14.86
N CYS A 147 -0.73 -0.28 16.03
CA CYS A 147 -1.81 -0.30 17.02
C CYS A 147 -3.16 -0.76 16.43
N LEU A 148 -3.15 -1.80 15.59
CA LEU A 148 -4.36 -2.35 14.96
C LEU A 148 -5.13 -3.21 15.98
N PHE A 149 -5.82 -2.58 16.93
CA PHE A 149 -6.46 -3.27 18.05
C PHE A 149 -7.66 -4.13 17.61
N ASP A 150 -8.54 -3.63 16.76
CA ASP A 150 -9.65 -4.40 16.20
C ASP A 150 -9.26 -4.97 14.83
N ARG A 151 -9.09 -6.30 14.74
CA ARG A 151 -8.69 -6.97 13.50
C ARG A 151 -9.77 -6.93 12.41
N ASN A 152 -11.02 -6.64 12.77
CA ASN A 152 -12.12 -6.54 11.82
C ASN A 152 -12.26 -5.11 11.26
N HIS A 153 -11.54 -4.15 11.83
CA HIS A 153 -11.49 -2.79 11.33
C HIS A 153 -10.44 -2.67 10.21
N VAL A 154 -10.76 -1.89 9.16
CA VAL A 154 -9.85 -1.62 8.05
C VAL A 154 -9.30 -0.22 8.22
N TYR A 155 -8.14 -0.12 8.87
CA TYR A 155 -7.54 1.13 9.33
C TYR A 155 -6.98 1.99 8.18
N ALA A 156 -6.49 1.35 7.11
CA ALA A 156 -5.80 2.07 6.05
C ALA A 156 -6.71 3.02 5.27
N ARG A 157 -8.04 2.85 5.33
CA ARG A 157 -9.00 3.74 4.67
C ARG A 157 -8.87 5.20 5.12
N ASP A 158 -8.69 5.41 6.42
CA ASP A 158 -8.67 6.74 7.02
C ASP A 158 -7.29 7.38 6.90
N ILE A 159 -6.25 6.55 6.77
CA ILE A 159 -4.90 7.00 6.41
C ILE A 159 -4.86 7.52 4.98
N TYR A 160 -5.38 6.74 4.01
CA TYR A 160 -5.21 7.06 2.59
C TYR A 160 -6.17 8.12 2.06
N ALA A 161 -7.34 8.31 2.68
CA ALA A 161 -8.29 9.33 2.27
C ALA A 161 -7.65 10.73 2.16
N PRO A 162 -7.05 11.31 3.22
CA PRO A 162 -6.42 12.64 3.11
C PRO A 162 -5.20 12.64 2.18
N LEU A 163 -4.44 11.54 2.10
CA LEU A 163 -3.23 11.45 1.26
C LEU A 163 -3.56 11.50 -0.25
N LEU A 164 -4.69 10.93 -0.65
CA LEU A 164 -5.13 10.89 -2.05
C LEU A 164 -6.05 12.06 -2.43
N GLY A 165 -6.53 12.83 -1.46
CA GLY A 165 -7.60 13.80 -1.63
C GLY A 165 -8.89 13.24 -1.03
N GLU A 166 -9.26 13.78 0.13
CA GLU A 166 -10.27 13.18 1.02
C GLU A 166 -11.63 13.05 0.34
N GLU A 167 -12.22 14.13 -0.17
CA GLU A 167 -13.55 14.09 -0.77
C GLU A 167 -13.61 13.15 -2.00
N PRO A 168 -12.71 13.25 -2.99
CA PRO A 168 -12.70 12.31 -4.11
C PRO A 168 -12.50 10.86 -3.69
N PHE A 169 -11.62 10.58 -2.71
CA PHE A 169 -11.40 9.23 -2.21
C PHE A 169 -12.65 8.67 -1.54
N ARG A 170 -13.30 9.43 -0.65
CA ARG A 170 -14.54 9.01 0.02
C ARG A 170 -15.67 8.75 -0.97
N ARG A 171 -15.75 9.53 -2.04
CA ARG A 171 -16.71 9.29 -3.12
C ARG A 171 -16.45 7.96 -3.86
N LEU A 172 -15.18 7.66 -4.17
CA LEU A 172 -14.81 6.38 -4.77
C LEU A 172 -15.11 5.21 -3.82
N GLU A 173 -14.76 5.34 -2.54
CA GLU A 173 -15.03 4.37 -1.49
C GLU A 173 -16.52 4.08 -1.33
N GLN A 174 -17.35 5.12 -1.21
CA GLN A 174 -18.81 4.99 -1.11
C GLN A 174 -19.40 4.27 -2.33
N TRP A 175 -18.93 4.62 -3.54
CA TRP A 175 -19.34 3.91 -4.74
C TRP A 175 -18.96 2.42 -4.70
N MET A 176 -17.69 2.09 -4.40
CA MET A 176 -17.24 0.69 -4.32
C MET A 176 -18.04 -0.11 -3.30
N LEU A 177 -18.26 0.45 -2.10
CA LEU A 177 -19.08 -0.19 -1.07
C LEU A 177 -20.53 -0.40 -1.54
N SER A 178 -21.11 0.57 -2.24
CA SER A 178 -22.47 0.43 -2.82
C SER A 178 -22.56 -0.67 -3.89
N GLN A 179 -21.44 -0.99 -4.55
CA GLN A 179 -21.32 -2.08 -5.52
C GLN A 179 -20.92 -3.42 -4.88
N GLY A 180 -20.84 -3.48 -3.54
CA GLY A 180 -20.52 -4.71 -2.81
C GLY A 180 -19.02 -5.04 -2.72
N TYR A 181 -18.14 -4.10 -3.08
CA TYR A 181 -16.70 -4.28 -2.87
C TYR A 181 -16.39 -4.36 -1.38
N ARG A 182 -15.32 -5.09 -1.04
CA ARG A 182 -14.81 -5.20 0.33
C ARG A 182 -13.45 -4.53 0.45
N ALA A 183 -13.24 -3.85 1.57
CA ALA A 183 -11.97 -3.22 1.91
C ALA A 183 -11.10 -4.20 2.71
N TYR A 184 -9.77 -4.11 2.54
CA TYR A 184 -8.80 -4.97 3.21
C TYR A 184 -7.56 -4.16 3.58
N ASP A 185 -7.11 -4.29 4.82
CA ASP A 185 -5.73 -3.96 5.20
C ASP A 185 -4.84 -5.12 4.76
N ILE A 186 -3.82 -4.82 3.95
CA ILE A 186 -2.86 -5.81 3.46
C ILE A 186 -1.47 -5.47 3.99
N TYR A 187 -0.80 -6.46 4.60
CA TYR A 187 0.57 -6.35 5.08
C TYR A 187 1.17 -7.74 5.28
N LYS A 188 2.51 -7.82 5.34
CA LYS A 188 3.22 -9.09 5.54
C LYS A 188 3.48 -9.34 7.02
N THR A 189 3.04 -10.48 7.51
CA THR A 189 3.27 -10.93 8.90
C THR A 189 4.49 -11.83 9.03
N GLU A 190 4.78 -12.67 8.04
CA GLU A 190 5.94 -13.60 8.05
C GLU A 190 7.29 -12.87 8.01
N TRP A 191 7.35 -11.81 7.19
CA TRP A 191 8.53 -10.96 7.02
C TRP A 191 8.08 -9.52 7.15
N ALA A 192 7.92 -9.06 8.39
CA ALA A 192 7.38 -7.75 8.70
C ALA A 192 8.19 -6.65 8.01
N ASP A 193 7.65 -6.15 6.90
CA ASP A 193 8.17 -4.99 6.20
C ASP A 193 7.52 -3.69 6.66
N TYR A 194 6.53 -3.79 7.55
CA TYR A 194 5.75 -2.70 8.12
C TYR A 194 5.13 -1.80 7.04
N ARG A 195 4.77 -2.39 5.89
CA ARG A 195 4.00 -1.70 4.86
C ARG A 195 2.54 -2.07 5.01
N LEU A 196 1.75 -1.15 5.54
CA LEU A 196 0.30 -1.23 5.58
C LEU A 196 -0.24 -0.67 4.26
N SER A 197 -0.91 -1.50 3.46
CA SER A 197 -1.59 -1.07 2.22
C SER A 197 -3.09 -1.30 2.32
N LEU A 198 -3.84 -0.61 1.47
CA LEU A 198 -5.29 -0.72 1.38
C LEU A 198 -5.66 -1.35 0.05
N SER A 199 -6.57 -2.32 0.06
CA SER A 199 -7.17 -2.84 -1.17
C SER A 199 -8.69 -2.82 -1.07
N TYR A 200 -9.33 -2.49 -2.18
CA TYR A 200 -10.74 -2.79 -2.40
C TYR A 200 -10.83 -3.86 -3.49
N ALA A 201 -11.60 -4.91 -3.24
CA ALA A 201 -11.82 -5.98 -4.21
C ALA A 201 -13.29 -6.32 -4.32
N ASN A 202 -13.76 -6.55 -5.56
CA ASN A 202 -15.12 -7.00 -5.82
C ASN A 202 -15.23 -8.54 -5.64
N PRO A 203 -16.04 -9.03 -4.69
CA PRO A 203 -16.22 -10.47 -4.47
C PRO A 203 -16.83 -11.23 -5.65
N ALA A 204 -17.46 -10.55 -6.62
CA ALA A 204 -17.99 -11.17 -7.83
C ALA A 204 -16.89 -11.86 -8.68
N TRP A 205 -15.64 -11.42 -8.53
CA TRP A 205 -14.48 -12.00 -9.22
C TRP A 205 -13.76 -13.08 -8.41
N GLY A 206 -14.02 -13.16 -7.10
CA GLY A 206 -13.37 -14.09 -6.19
C GLY A 206 -13.61 -13.72 -4.74
N GLN A 207 -13.86 -14.72 -3.89
CA GLN A 207 -14.15 -14.51 -2.47
C GLN A 207 -12.89 -14.38 -1.60
N GLU A 208 -11.74 -14.77 -2.13
CA GLU A 208 -10.47 -14.71 -1.40
C GLU A 208 -9.98 -13.26 -1.22
N PRO A 209 -9.38 -12.93 -0.08
CA PRO A 209 -8.70 -11.65 0.10
C PRO A 209 -7.62 -11.44 -0.98
N PRO A 210 -7.48 -10.21 -1.51
CA PRO A 210 -6.49 -9.91 -2.54
C PRO A 210 -5.07 -9.91 -1.97
N SER A 211 -4.08 -10.17 -2.83
CA SER A 211 -2.69 -9.84 -2.52
C SER A 211 -2.44 -8.34 -2.72
N ALA A 212 -1.43 -7.78 -2.03
CA ALA A 212 -1.03 -6.39 -2.25
C ALA A 212 -0.59 -6.13 -3.70
N GLY A 213 -0.82 -4.90 -4.17
CA GLY A 213 -0.40 -4.41 -5.48
C GLY A 213 -1.47 -4.55 -6.54
N ASN A 214 -1.19 -4.01 -7.73
CA ASN A 214 -2.10 -4.03 -8.88
C ASN A 214 -1.41 -4.44 -10.19
N GLU A 215 -0.13 -4.83 -10.14
CA GLU A 215 0.70 -5.06 -11.32
C GLU A 215 0.67 -6.49 -11.84
N TYR A 216 0.59 -7.47 -10.93
CA TYR A 216 0.82 -8.87 -11.26
C TYR A 216 -0.22 -9.78 -10.62
N LYS A 217 -0.66 -10.79 -11.39
CA LYS A 217 -1.58 -11.85 -10.95
C LYS A 217 -2.89 -11.32 -10.36
N ILE A 218 -3.37 -10.19 -10.87
CA ILE A 218 -4.64 -9.59 -10.45
C ILE A 218 -5.79 -10.44 -10.99
N ARG A 219 -6.72 -10.77 -10.09
CA ARG A 219 -7.89 -11.65 -10.35
C ARG A 219 -9.21 -11.02 -9.93
N HIS A 220 -9.20 -9.76 -9.53
CA HIS A 220 -10.38 -9.01 -9.14
C HIS A 220 -10.29 -7.59 -9.69
N THR A 221 -11.43 -6.94 -9.81
CA THR A 221 -11.52 -5.49 -9.98
C THR A 221 -11.37 -4.76 -8.65
N GLY A 222 -11.04 -3.47 -8.72
CA GLY A 222 -10.97 -2.57 -7.57
C GLY A 222 -9.73 -1.72 -7.57
N ILE A 223 -9.21 -1.43 -6.37
CA ILE A 223 -8.02 -0.59 -6.19
C ILE A 223 -7.03 -1.24 -5.23
N SER A 224 -5.74 -0.93 -5.43
CA SER A 224 -4.68 -1.13 -4.44
C SER A 224 -4.01 0.22 -4.17
N VAL A 225 -3.86 0.58 -2.91
CA VAL A 225 -3.22 1.81 -2.44
C VAL A 225 -2.03 1.46 -1.57
N GLU A 226 -0.89 2.08 -1.84
CA GLU A 226 0.38 1.82 -1.16
C GLU A 226 1.05 3.12 -0.73
N TYR A 227 1.85 3.03 0.33
CA TYR A 227 2.72 4.10 0.81
C TYR A 227 4.19 3.66 0.74
N ASP A 228 5.02 4.49 0.13
CA ASP A 228 6.47 4.30 0.02
C ASP A 228 7.17 5.61 0.41
N ALA A 229 7.64 5.68 1.66
CA ALA A 229 8.31 6.88 2.17
C ALA A 229 9.53 7.29 1.32
N TYR A 230 10.08 6.38 0.52
CA TYR A 230 11.34 6.57 -0.19
C TYR A 230 11.14 7.19 -1.57
N THR A 231 9.91 7.49 -1.97
CA THR A 231 9.59 8.05 -3.28
C THR A 231 9.10 9.49 -3.14
N ALA A 232 9.40 10.33 -4.13
CA ALA A 232 9.02 11.74 -4.10
C ALA A 232 7.51 11.94 -3.91
N SER A 233 6.70 11.07 -4.52
CA SER A 233 5.27 10.91 -4.21
C SER A 233 5.09 9.62 -3.42
N PRO A 234 4.86 9.67 -2.10
CA PRO A 234 4.87 8.48 -1.27
C PRO A 234 3.59 7.66 -1.40
N VAL A 235 2.46 8.29 -1.69
CA VAL A 235 1.20 7.58 -1.90
C VAL A 235 1.01 7.23 -3.36
N SER A 236 0.49 6.03 -3.63
CA SER A 236 0.01 5.69 -4.96
C SER A 236 -1.21 4.78 -4.90
N LEU A 237 -2.18 5.07 -5.75
CA LEU A 237 -3.38 4.27 -5.98
C LEU A 237 -3.32 3.69 -7.39
N GLY A 238 -3.47 2.38 -7.52
CA GLY A 238 -3.59 1.69 -8.80
C GLY A 238 -4.93 0.98 -8.97
N LEU A 239 -5.47 0.94 -10.20
CA LEU A 239 -6.61 0.08 -10.51
C LEU A 239 -6.17 -1.38 -10.62
N CYS A 240 -6.95 -2.27 -10.03
CA CYS A 240 -6.81 -3.72 -10.18
C CYS A 240 -7.61 -4.16 -11.41
N ILE A 241 -6.90 -4.62 -12.44
CA ILE A 241 -7.47 -5.05 -13.72
C ILE A 241 -7.24 -6.57 -13.85
N PRO A 242 -8.29 -7.40 -13.71
CA PRO A 242 -8.13 -8.84 -13.65
C PRO A 242 -7.70 -9.40 -15.01
N TYR A 243 -6.73 -10.32 -14.99
CA TYR A 243 -6.22 -11.03 -16.18
C TYR A 243 -5.61 -10.13 -17.28
N GLY A 244 -5.28 -8.88 -16.95
CA GLY A 244 -4.69 -7.91 -17.88
C GLY A 244 -5.73 -7.20 -18.75
N MET A 245 -5.27 -6.33 -19.66
CA MET A 245 -6.19 -5.47 -20.43
C MET A 245 -6.83 -6.15 -21.64
N LYS A 246 -6.29 -7.30 -22.09
CA LYS A 246 -6.73 -7.93 -23.35
C LYS A 246 -8.25 -8.17 -23.40
N PRO A 247 -8.89 -8.82 -22.41
CA PRO A 247 -10.33 -9.10 -22.47
C PRO A 247 -11.18 -7.83 -22.59
N PHE A 248 -10.72 -6.73 -21.98
CA PHE A 248 -11.44 -5.46 -21.99
C PHE A 248 -11.20 -4.67 -23.28
N LEU A 249 -9.97 -4.69 -23.81
CA LEU A 249 -9.67 -4.05 -25.10
C LEU A 249 -10.40 -4.71 -26.26
N GLU A 250 -10.61 -6.03 -26.23
CA GLU A 250 -11.43 -6.74 -27.23
C GLU A 250 -12.91 -6.31 -27.19
N ARG A 251 -13.33 -5.65 -26.11
CA ARG A 251 -14.68 -5.13 -25.89
C ARG A 251 -14.71 -3.59 -25.88
N PHE A 252 -13.69 -2.95 -26.41
CA PHE A 252 -13.54 -1.48 -26.39
C PHE A 252 -14.75 -0.73 -26.97
N ALA A 253 -15.38 -1.27 -28.02
CA ALA A 253 -16.57 -0.68 -28.63
C ALA A 253 -17.80 -0.64 -27.70
N GLN A 254 -17.84 -1.47 -26.66
CA GLN A 254 -18.92 -1.52 -25.67
C GLN A 254 -18.72 -0.52 -24.52
N MET A 255 -17.52 0.06 -24.40
CA MET A 255 -17.20 1.06 -23.40
C MET A 255 -17.92 2.38 -23.71
N SER A 256 -18.36 3.09 -22.68
CA SER A 256 -18.84 4.48 -22.84
C SER A 256 -17.72 5.38 -23.39
N PRO A 257 -18.03 6.52 -24.06
CA PRO A 257 -17.02 7.42 -24.61
C PRO A 257 -15.97 7.84 -23.58
N LYS A 258 -16.40 8.12 -22.35
CA LYS A 258 -15.52 8.50 -21.23
C LYS A 258 -14.54 7.38 -20.83
N VAL A 259 -14.98 6.13 -20.90
CA VAL A 259 -14.11 4.96 -20.60
C VAL A 259 -13.15 4.71 -21.76
N GLN A 260 -13.59 4.88 -23.01
CA GLN A 260 -12.72 4.80 -24.18
C GLN A 260 -11.59 5.83 -24.11
N GLU A 261 -11.90 7.08 -23.75
CA GLU A 261 -10.91 8.15 -23.56
C GLU A 261 -9.88 7.80 -22.47
N LEU A 262 -10.33 7.35 -21.29
CA LEU A 262 -9.43 6.89 -20.22
C LEU A 262 -8.51 5.77 -20.70
N VAL A 263 -9.06 4.79 -21.41
CA VAL A 263 -8.30 3.63 -21.91
C VAL A 263 -7.26 4.05 -22.95
N LEU A 264 -7.59 4.99 -23.84
CA LEU A 264 -6.65 5.52 -24.83
C LEU A 264 -5.55 6.40 -24.20
N GLU A 265 -5.89 7.16 -23.16
CA GLU A 265 -4.92 7.97 -22.41
C GLU A 265 -3.90 7.08 -21.69
N ARG A 266 -4.38 6.01 -21.04
CA ARG A 266 -3.58 5.21 -20.10
C ARG A 266 -2.95 3.98 -20.71
N THR A 267 -3.54 3.39 -21.74
CA THR A 267 -2.98 2.16 -22.32
C THR A 267 -1.86 2.49 -23.29
N LYS A 268 -0.69 1.88 -23.06
CA LYS A 268 0.47 2.02 -23.96
C LYS A 268 0.09 1.66 -25.39
N ARG A 269 0.39 2.54 -26.35
CA ARG A 269 0.32 2.23 -27.78
C ARG A 269 1.41 1.22 -28.16
N CYS A 270 1.06 0.25 -29.00
CA CYS A 270 2.01 -0.75 -29.47
C CYS A 270 3.10 -0.07 -30.32
N ASP A 271 4.34 -0.10 -29.84
CA ASP A 271 5.55 0.43 -30.47
C ASP A 271 6.42 -0.68 -31.09
N GLY A 272 5.95 -1.94 -31.05
CA GLY A 272 6.70 -3.06 -31.59
C GLY A 272 7.87 -3.51 -30.70
N CYS A 273 7.87 -3.25 -29.39
CA CYS A 273 8.96 -3.65 -28.49
C CYS A 273 9.20 -5.17 -28.35
N ARG A 274 8.31 -6.01 -28.91
CA ARG A 274 8.37 -7.49 -28.91
C ARG A 274 8.42 -8.18 -27.54
N TYR A 275 8.22 -7.47 -26.42
CA TYR A 275 8.17 -8.10 -25.09
C TYR A 275 7.17 -9.26 -25.02
N CYS A 276 5.97 -9.10 -25.60
CA CYS A 276 4.92 -10.13 -25.61
C CYS A 276 5.31 -11.42 -26.39
N VAL A 277 6.36 -11.37 -27.19
CA VAL A 277 6.88 -12.50 -27.98
C VAL A 277 8.33 -12.84 -27.61
N GLN A 278 8.88 -12.28 -26.53
CA GLN A 278 10.29 -12.44 -26.17
C GLN A 278 10.71 -13.90 -25.93
N THR A 279 9.78 -14.74 -25.48
CA THR A 279 10.04 -16.17 -25.23
C THR A 279 9.76 -17.05 -26.43
N ASP A 280 9.21 -16.49 -27.51
CA ASP A 280 8.94 -17.25 -28.73
C ASP A 280 10.23 -17.40 -29.54
N LYS A 281 10.79 -18.61 -29.54
CA LYS A 281 11.99 -18.95 -30.30
C LYS A 281 11.71 -19.16 -31.79
N THR A 282 10.44 -19.32 -32.19
CA THR A 282 10.07 -19.56 -33.60
C THR A 282 10.00 -18.27 -34.41
N GLY A 283 9.74 -17.14 -33.74
CA GLY A 283 9.56 -15.83 -34.37
C GLY A 283 8.20 -15.64 -35.07
N ILE A 284 7.31 -16.64 -35.01
CA ILE A 284 6.04 -16.66 -35.74
C ILE A 284 4.91 -16.02 -34.92
N ARG A 285 5.04 -15.96 -33.59
CA ARG A 285 4.00 -15.42 -32.71
C ARG A 285 3.70 -13.95 -33.08
N PRO A 286 2.43 -13.60 -33.37
CA PRO A 286 2.07 -12.22 -33.63
C PRO A 286 2.20 -11.38 -32.35
N LEU A 287 2.40 -10.07 -32.54
CA LEU A 287 2.32 -9.13 -31.42
C LEU A 287 0.91 -9.17 -30.81
N ALA A 288 0.85 -9.14 -29.49
CA ALA A 288 -0.42 -9.23 -28.76
C ALA A 288 -1.24 -7.93 -28.75
N CYS A 289 -0.93 -6.96 -29.61
CA CYS A 289 -1.63 -5.69 -29.62
C CYS A 289 -3.08 -5.85 -30.11
N VAL A 290 -3.99 -5.07 -29.51
CA VAL A 290 -5.41 -5.10 -29.83
C VAL A 290 -5.74 -3.87 -30.66
N PRO A 291 -6.26 -4.02 -31.90
CA PRO A 291 -6.74 -2.89 -32.68
C PRO A 291 -8.05 -2.36 -32.06
N VAL A 292 -8.16 -1.04 -31.93
CA VAL A 292 -9.39 -0.37 -31.49
C VAL A 292 -9.66 0.84 -32.38
N GLU A 293 -10.91 1.26 -32.46
CA GLU A 293 -11.33 2.45 -33.20
C GLU A 293 -12.03 3.43 -32.25
N HIS A 294 -11.68 4.71 -32.35
CA HIS A 294 -12.31 5.78 -31.58
C HIS A 294 -12.38 7.05 -32.42
N GLN A 295 -13.57 7.64 -32.53
CA GLN A 295 -13.80 8.87 -33.31
C GLN A 295 -13.23 8.81 -34.75
N GLY A 296 -13.35 7.65 -35.40
CA GLY A 296 -12.83 7.41 -36.76
C GLY A 296 -11.31 7.22 -36.87
N ALA A 297 -10.58 7.21 -35.75
CA ALA A 297 -9.15 6.93 -35.71
C ALA A 297 -8.88 5.50 -35.23
N ALA A 298 -8.02 4.78 -35.97
CA ALA A 298 -7.55 3.45 -35.59
C ALA A 298 -6.32 3.52 -34.67
N HIS A 299 -6.33 2.74 -33.60
CA HIS A 299 -5.22 2.61 -32.66
C HIS A 299 -4.85 1.13 -32.46
N LYS A 300 -3.59 0.87 -32.07
CA LYS A 300 -3.14 -0.46 -31.63
C LYS A 300 -2.65 -0.35 -30.19
N LEU A 301 -3.38 -0.97 -29.27
CA LEU A 301 -3.12 -0.87 -27.83
C LEU A 301 -2.43 -2.14 -27.31
N CYS A 302 -1.50 -1.96 -26.37
CA CYS A 302 -0.77 -3.06 -25.73
C CYS A 302 -1.53 -3.54 -24.49
N PRO A 303 -1.92 -4.82 -24.40
CA PRO A 303 -2.68 -5.31 -23.25
C PRO A 303 -1.82 -5.61 -22.00
N TYR A 304 -0.49 -5.53 -22.12
CA TYR A 304 0.44 -5.91 -21.05
C TYR A 304 0.73 -4.77 -20.08
N PHE A 305 0.97 -5.13 -18.83
CA PHE A 305 1.40 -4.24 -17.75
C PHE A 305 0.45 -3.09 -17.38
N PRO A 306 -0.88 -3.30 -17.33
CA PRO A 306 -1.78 -2.19 -17.04
C PRO A 306 -1.59 -1.60 -15.65
N GLY A 307 -1.16 -2.39 -14.65
CA GLY A 307 -0.91 -1.88 -13.31
C GLY A 307 0.18 -0.81 -13.22
N TYR A 308 1.03 -0.68 -14.25
CA TYR A 308 2.04 0.36 -14.35
C TYR A 308 1.49 1.71 -14.85
N ALA A 309 0.39 1.68 -15.62
CA ALA A 309 -0.14 2.85 -16.32
C ALA A 309 -1.44 3.38 -15.69
N TYR A 310 -2.26 2.49 -15.12
CA TYR A 310 -3.47 2.83 -14.37
C TYR A 310 -3.14 3.07 -12.90
N ARG A 311 -2.33 4.10 -12.65
CA ARG A 311 -1.87 4.48 -11.31
C ARG A 311 -1.76 6.00 -11.17
N TRP A 312 -2.10 6.50 -9.98
CA TRP A 312 -2.14 7.92 -9.64
C TRP A 312 -1.60 8.15 -8.24
N THR A 313 -1.18 9.39 -7.97
CA THR A 313 -0.68 9.83 -6.66
C THR A 313 -1.66 10.77 -5.96
N SER A 314 -2.75 11.14 -6.63
CA SER A 314 -3.87 11.92 -6.10
C SER A 314 -5.14 11.64 -6.91
N LEU A 315 -6.29 11.97 -6.35
CA LEU A 315 -7.60 11.82 -6.95
C LEU A 315 -8.26 13.18 -7.18
N SER A 316 -9.05 13.23 -8.24
CA SER A 316 -9.98 14.33 -8.52
C SER A 316 -11.37 13.75 -8.79
N ASN A 317 -12.42 14.55 -8.63
CA ASN A 317 -13.80 14.12 -8.94
C ASN A 317 -13.97 13.63 -10.38
N GLY A 318 -13.27 14.27 -11.33
CA GLY A 318 -13.26 13.85 -12.73
C GLY A 318 -12.68 12.44 -12.89
N LEU A 319 -11.52 12.19 -12.27
CA LEU A 319 -10.83 10.90 -12.30
C LEU A 319 -11.67 9.81 -11.60
N VAL A 320 -12.24 10.09 -10.43
CA VAL A 320 -13.13 9.15 -9.73
C VAL A 320 -14.30 8.74 -10.62
N GLY A 321 -14.90 9.69 -11.33
CA GLY A 321 -15.96 9.40 -12.30
C GLY A 321 -15.50 8.61 -13.53
N GLN A 322 -14.21 8.62 -13.88
CA GLN A 322 -13.66 7.76 -14.95
C GLN A 322 -13.36 6.36 -14.41
N MET A 323 -12.79 6.27 -13.21
CA MET A 323 -12.44 5.00 -12.55
C MET A 323 -13.68 4.16 -12.24
N THR A 324 -14.71 4.77 -11.64
CA THR A 324 -15.97 4.08 -11.33
C THR A 324 -16.65 3.54 -12.58
N ALA A 325 -16.71 4.32 -13.67
CA ALA A 325 -17.26 3.87 -14.95
C ALA A 325 -16.45 2.71 -15.56
N PHE A 326 -15.12 2.70 -15.41
CA PHE A 326 -14.30 1.62 -15.92
C PHE A 326 -14.39 0.35 -15.05
N LEU A 327 -14.45 0.51 -13.73
CA LEU A 327 -14.69 -0.60 -12.79
C LEU A 327 -16.04 -1.26 -13.06
N ASP A 328 -17.10 -0.47 -13.21
CA ASP A 328 -18.45 -0.93 -13.57
C ASP A 328 -18.46 -1.72 -14.89
N PHE A 329 -17.80 -1.17 -15.92
CA PHE A 329 -17.65 -1.85 -17.21
C PHE A 329 -16.96 -3.20 -17.05
N MET A 330 -15.86 -3.27 -16.29
CA MET A 330 -15.16 -4.53 -16.07
C MET A 330 -16.04 -5.53 -15.31
N ASP A 331 -16.73 -5.09 -14.24
CA ASP A 331 -17.57 -5.93 -13.40
C ASP A 331 -18.71 -6.62 -14.15
N GLY A 332 -19.21 -6.02 -15.24
CA GLY A 332 -20.16 -6.64 -16.15
C GLY A 332 -19.70 -7.99 -16.73
N PHE A 333 -18.40 -8.30 -16.67
CA PHE A 333 -17.82 -9.53 -17.21
C PHE A 333 -17.30 -10.51 -16.14
N ALA A 334 -17.59 -10.27 -14.85
CA ALA A 334 -17.06 -11.10 -13.76
C ALA A 334 -17.41 -12.60 -13.91
N GLN A 335 -18.65 -12.90 -14.29
CA GLN A 335 -19.12 -14.29 -14.48
C GLN A 335 -18.53 -14.95 -15.72
N GLU A 336 -18.40 -14.20 -16.82
CA GLU A 336 -17.87 -14.71 -18.09
C GLU A 336 -16.36 -15.00 -17.98
N ILE A 337 -15.58 -14.00 -17.57
CA ILE A 337 -14.12 -14.07 -17.55
C ILE A 337 -13.60 -14.86 -16.35
N GLY A 338 -14.26 -14.74 -15.18
CA GLY A 338 -13.86 -15.45 -13.97
C GLY A 338 -13.95 -16.97 -14.11
N SER A 339 -15.00 -17.46 -14.80
CA SER A 339 -15.25 -18.88 -15.04
C SER A 339 -14.29 -19.50 -16.06
N GLU A 340 -13.89 -18.76 -17.09
CA GLU A 340 -12.97 -19.24 -18.13
C GLU A 340 -11.51 -19.40 -17.66
N LYS A 341 -11.15 -18.79 -16.53
CA LYS A 341 -9.77 -18.78 -15.98
C LYS A 341 -9.59 -19.60 -14.71
N THR A 342 -10.67 -20.18 -14.19
CA THR A 342 -10.67 -21.12 -13.06
C THR A 342 -10.76 -22.58 -13.48
N ASN A 343 -11.12 -22.85 -14.76
CA ASN A 343 -10.87 -24.11 -15.46
C ASN A 343 -9.51 -24.08 -16.18
#